data_AF-A0A372BL67-F1
#
_entry.id   AF-A0A372BL67-F1
#
_cell.length_a   1.000
_cell.length_b   1.000
_cell.length_c   1.000
_cell.angle_alpha   90.00
_cell.angle_beta   90.00
_cell.angle_gamma   90.00
#
_symmetry.space_group_name_H-M   'P 1'
#
loop_
_entity.id
_entity.type
_entity.pdbx_description
1 polymer ?
#
loop_
_entity_poly.entity_id
_entity_poly.type
_entity_poly.pdbx_seq_one_letter_code
_entity_poly.pdbx_strand_id
1 'polypeptide(L)'
;MAFIAPLTLGVSVNAFAKDSLLEWKSDDGTDSLKLGGVVRLNQRYEDWEGPNRGFGKLHFDIFRVDLKGKFDDAYINASYMVQDQQKTSIEKAYVGYNLDANNSIEAGLVYKPFTIYPYPQNGWTYHIPFFLGYGNNIAPGINWNYHDKDWDLKLGYYPQMLETNLRYSPESATYDDLAGNAFPSQKAYQNEKRNQVNTRIVRKLETDFGKQEFGVSGAIAQLHNDITDKDGKYYAVGLHTENNYKRFNLQSSVIHYQYDAKNPDGVNSDMTLMGANGLTPAYFIASEGTIASLNLAYTLPVTNMGKLKSIKFYNDYSYLDKKRDDWSDSQMNTTGMMFIASPFMVWADYTWGKNSNIIGGSTNSTGYTSATSPNSDKWLYRINFNIGFTF
;
A
#
# COMPACT_ATOMS: atom_id res chain seq x y z
N MET A 1 64.28 -23.23 -24.95
CA MET A 1 62.89 -23.44 -25.42
C MET A 1 62.29 -24.59 -24.63
N ALA A 2 61.58 -24.27 -23.56
CA ALA A 2 60.82 -25.21 -22.76
C ALA A 2 59.44 -24.57 -22.58
N PHE A 3 58.42 -25.20 -23.16
CA PHE A 3 57.03 -24.75 -23.05
C PHE A 3 56.51 -25.09 -21.66
N ILE A 4 56.14 -24.06 -20.89
CA ILE A 4 55.37 -24.18 -19.65
C ILE A 4 53.91 -23.96 -20.02
N ALA A 5 53.11 -25.04 -19.94
CA ALA A 5 51.66 -24.97 -20.06
C ALA A 5 51.05 -24.46 -18.74
N PRO A 6 50.13 -23.48 -18.75
CA PRO A 6 49.38 -23.14 -17.55
C PRO A 6 48.22 -24.13 -17.39
N LEU A 7 48.26 -24.84 -16.25
CA LEU A 7 47.20 -25.70 -15.76
C LEU A 7 46.00 -24.82 -15.33
N THR A 8 44.97 -24.71 -16.17
CA THR A 8 43.70 -24.07 -15.79
C THR A 8 42.90 -25.03 -14.91
N LEU A 9 42.95 -24.82 -13.59
CA LEU A 9 42.03 -25.43 -12.63
C LEU A 9 40.65 -24.80 -12.79
N GLY A 10 39.82 -25.41 -13.63
CA GLY A 10 38.39 -25.15 -13.67
C GLY A 10 37.74 -25.71 -12.40
N VAL A 11 37.40 -24.82 -11.46
CA VAL A 11 36.47 -25.17 -10.38
C VAL A 11 35.07 -24.86 -10.90
N SER A 12 34.43 -25.87 -11.50
CA SER A 12 32.99 -25.89 -11.72
C SER A 12 32.32 -25.98 -10.34
N VAL A 13 31.99 -24.84 -9.75
CA VAL A 13 31.05 -24.80 -8.63
C VAL A 13 29.66 -24.94 -9.24
N ASN A 14 29.23 -26.18 -9.46
CA ASN A 14 27.81 -26.50 -9.56
C ASN A 14 27.20 -26.26 -8.17
N ALA A 15 26.92 -24.99 -7.87
CA ALA A 15 25.96 -24.66 -6.85
C ALA A 15 24.61 -25.10 -7.40
N PHE A 16 24.22 -26.35 -7.11
CA PHE A 16 22.81 -26.69 -7.06
C PHE A 16 22.18 -25.65 -6.13
N ALA A 17 21.49 -24.67 -6.71
CA ALA A 17 20.57 -23.83 -5.98
C ALA A 17 19.59 -24.83 -5.37
N LYS A 18 19.79 -25.15 -4.10
CA LYS A 18 18.92 -26.06 -3.38
C LYS A 18 17.54 -25.44 -3.49
N ASP A 19 16.67 -26.04 -4.30
CA ASP A 19 15.32 -25.53 -4.51
C ASP A 19 14.73 -25.21 -3.14
N SER A 20 14.06 -24.05 -3.06
CA SER A 20 13.35 -23.70 -1.84
C SER A 20 12.50 -24.90 -1.45
N LEU A 21 12.52 -25.31 -0.18
CA LEU A 21 11.75 -26.47 0.30
C LEU A 21 10.24 -26.34 0.02
N LEU A 22 9.81 -25.13 -0.34
CA LEU A 22 8.45 -24.73 -0.64
C LEU A 22 8.26 -24.32 -2.11
N GLU A 23 9.14 -24.76 -3.00
CA GLU A 23 9.07 -24.46 -4.44
C GLU A 23 9.15 -25.76 -5.26
N TRP A 24 8.14 -25.97 -6.09
CA TRP A 24 8.13 -26.98 -7.14
C TRP A 24 8.41 -26.31 -8.49
N LYS A 25 9.12 -27.01 -9.37
CA LYS A 25 9.36 -26.64 -10.76
C LYS A 25 9.18 -27.87 -11.65
N SER A 26 8.68 -27.68 -12.87
CA SER A 26 8.69 -28.71 -13.90
C SER A 26 10.11 -28.98 -14.39
N ASP A 27 10.31 -30.15 -15.01
CA ASP A 27 11.62 -30.59 -15.53
C ASP A 27 12.17 -29.66 -16.64
N ASP A 28 11.27 -29.05 -17.43
CA ASP A 28 11.60 -28.07 -18.47
C ASP A 28 11.66 -26.62 -17.94
N GLY A 29 11.31 -26.40 -16.68
CA GLY A 29 11.36 -25.10 -16.01
C GLY A 29 10.32 -24.08 -16.48
N THR A 30 9.35 -24.46 -17.31
CA THR A 30 8.26 -23.56 -17.73
C THR A 30 7.28 -23.30 -16.61
N ASP A 31 7.09 -24.29 -15.74
CA ASP A 31 6.09 -24.27 -14.68
C ASP A 31 6.77 -24.21 -13.32
N SER A 32 6.15 -23.47 -12.41
CA SER A 32 6.61 -23.36 -11.03
C SER A 32 5.46 -23.06 -10.10
N LEU A 33 5.58 -23.56 -8.88
CA LEU A 33 4.68 -23.21 -7.78
C LEU A 33 5.51 -22.99 -6.52
N LYS A 34 5.44 -21.78 -5.99
CA LYS A 34 6.16 -21.37 -4.80
C LYS A 34 5.19 -20.97 -3.71
N LEU A 35 5.30 -21.65 -2.58
CA LEU A 35 4.73 -21.23 -1.32
C LEU A 35 5.80 -20.45 -0.54
N GLY A 36 5.39 -19.37 0.10
CA GLY A 36 6.20 -18.64 1.04
C GLY A 36 5.32 -17.89 2.02
N GLY A 37 5.91 -16.95 2.72
CA GLY A 37 5.11 -16.09 3.59
C GLY A 37 5.94 -15.25 4.52
N VAL A 38 5.26 -14.63 5.48
CA VAL A 38 5.90 -13.85 6.52
C VAL A 38 5.14 -13.96 7.84
N VAL A 39 5.88 -14.12 8.93
CA VAL A 39 5.39 -13.86 10.30
C VAL A 39 5.95 -12.51 10.73
N ARG A 40 5.10 -11.56 11.14
CA ARG A 40 5.52 -10.26 11.64
C ARG A 40 5.05 -10.00 13.06
N LEU A 41 5.93 -9.36 13.83
CA LEU A 41 5.64 -8.81 15.15
C LEU A 41 5.92 -7.32 15.13
N ASN A 42 5.18 -6.55 15.92
CA ASN A 42 5.33 -5.10 15.96
C ASN A 42 5.28 -4.55 17.38
N GLN A 43 6.34 -3.87 17.81
CA GLN A 43 6.37 -3.08 19.04
C GLN A 43 6.04 -1.63 18.71
N ARG A 44 5.16 -0.99 19.50
CA ARG A 44 4.77 0.41 19.31
C ARG A 44 4.99 1.22 20.57
N TYR A 45 5.62 2.38 20.42
CA TYR A 45 5.57 3.45 21.40
C TYR A 45 4.66 4.56 20.90
N GLU A 46 3.77 5.07 21.73
CA GLU A 46 2.88 6.21 21.41
C GLU A 46 2.99 7.28 22.50
N ASP A 47 2.96 8.56 22.11
CA ASP A 47 3.05 9.71 23.03
C ASP A 47 1.69 10.22 23.54
N TRP A 48 0.59 9.70 23.01
CA TRP A 48 -0.77 10.02 23.42
C TRP A 48 -1.38 8.98 24.37
N GLU A 49 -2.49 9.34 25.01
CA GLU A 49 -3.24 8.42 25.88
C GLU A 49 -3.84 7.26 25.11
N GLY A 50 -3.53 6.04 25.54
CA GLY A 50 -4.01 4.82 24.89
C GLY A 50 -3.30 3.57 25.40
N PRO A 51 -3.69 2.38 24.92
CA PRO A 51 -3.13 1.10 25.37
C PRO A 51 -1.64 0.94 25.05
N ASN A 52 -1.09 1.73 24.12
CA ASN A 52 0.34 1.73 23.77
C ASN A 52 1.08 2.99 24.22
N ARG A 53 0.53 3.80 25.14
CA ARG A 53 1.27 4.94 25.69
C ARG A 53 2.58 4.46 26.34
N GLY A 54 3.68 5.16 26.08
CA GLY A 54 4.99 4.72 26.53
C GLY A 54 5.47 3.53 25.69
N PHE A 55 6.22 2.58 26.26
CA PHE A 55 6.79 1.46 25.47
C PHE A 55 5.74 0.55 24.83
N GLY A 56 4.48 0.59 25.29
CA GLY A 56 3.37 -0.17 24.73
C GLY A 56 3.53 -1.70 24.84
N LYS A 57 2.75 -2.43 24.03
CA LYS A 57 2.74 -3.91 23.99
C LYS A 57 3.34 -4.42 22.68
N LEU A 58 3.90 -5.63 22.74
CA LEU A 58 4.26 -6.39 21.54
C LEU A 58 2.97 -6.90 20.88
N HIS A 59 2.77 -6.56 19.61
CA HIS A 59 1.63 -7.00 18.82
C HIS A 59 2.04 -8.10 17.87
N PHE A 60 1.20 -9.12 17.74
CA PHE A 60 1.22 -9.97 16.56
C PHE A 60 0.70 -9.13 15.39
N ASP A 61 1.54 -8.88 14.39
CA ASP A 61 1.17 -8.01 13.27
C ASP A 61 0.41 -8.83 12.22
N ILE A 62 1.12 -9.74 11.55
CA ILE A 62 0.51 -10.64 10.57
C ILE A 62 1.20 -12.01 10.56
N PHE A 63 0.45 -13.04 10.19
CA PHE A 63 0.95 -14.22 9.52
C PHE A 63 0.34 -14.26 8.12
N ARG A 64 1.18 -14.15 7.10
CA ARG A 64 0.76 -14.16 5.71
C ARG A 64 1.34 -15.37 5.00
N VAL A 65 0.51 -16.03 4.21
CA VAL A 65 0.89 -17.09 3.29
C VAL A 65 0.81 -16.54 1.88
N ASP A 66 1.91 -16.68 1.14
CA ASP A 66 2.08 -16.22 -0.22
C ASP A 66 2.16 -17.42 -1.17
N LEU A 67 1.32 -17.44 -2.19
CA LEU A 67 1.32 -18.43 -3.27
C LEU A 67 1.64 -17.70 -4.58
N LYS A 68 2.72 -18.11 -5.24
CA LYS A 68 3.09 -17.63 -6.57
C LYS A 68 3.29 -18.82 -7.49
N GLY A 69 2.56 -18.86 -8.60
CA GLY A 69 2.70 -19.91 -9.60
C GLY A 69 2.81 -19.35 -11.00
N LYS A 70 3.50 -20.08 -11.87
CA LYS A 70 3.59 -19.84 -13.31
C LYS A 70 3.37 -21.19 -14.01
N PHE A 71 2.55 -21.20 -15.05
CA PHE A 71 2.24 -22.38 -15.87
C PHE A 71 2.17 -21.91 -17.31
N ASP A 72 3.28 -22.08 -18.04
CA ASP A 72 3.49 -21.47 -19.35
C ASP A 72 3.20 -19.93 -19.31
N ASP A 73 2.22 -19.45 -20.10
CA ASP A 73 1.79 -18.05 -20.12
C ASP A 73 0.86 -17.66 -18.96
N ALA A 74 0.26 -18.63 -18.27
CA ALA A 74 -0.62 -18.39 -17.15
C ALA A 74 0.16 -18.24 -15.83
N TYR A 75 -0.38 -17.47 -14.89
CA TYR A 75 0.22 -17.29 -13.57
C TYR A 75 -0.83 -17.04 -12.48
N ILE A 76 -0.45 -17.28 -11.22
CA ILE A 76 -1.26 -17.01 -10.04
C ILE A 76 -0.43 -16.27 -9.00
N ASN A 77 -1.07 -15.33 -8.31
CA ASN A 77 -0.46 -14.57 -7.22
C ASN A 77 -1.50 -14.31 -6.13
N ALA A 78 -1.30 -14.93 -4.96
CA ALA A 78 -2.21 -14.81 -3.84
C ALA A 78 -1.46 -14.64 -2.52
N SER A 79 -1.99 -13.77 -1.67
CA SER A 79 -1.43 -13.42 -0.36
C SER A 79 -2.58 -13.31 0.63
N TYR A 80 -2.75 -14.34 1.45
CA TYR A 80 -3.76 -14.39 2.51
C TYR A 80 -3.09 -14.17 3.85
N MET A 81 -3.67 -13.33 4.71
CA MET A 81 -3.09 -13.05 6.03
C MET A 81 -4.09 -13.12 7.16
N VAL A 82 -3.61 -13.63 8.28
CA VAL A 82 -4.22 -13.52 9.61
C VAL A 82 -3.47 -12.42 10.35
N GLN A 83 -4.21 -11.49 10.94
CA GLN A 83 -3.69 -10.37 11.72
C GLN A 83 -4.02 -10.56 13.20
N ASP A 84 -3.66 -9.58 14.03
CA ASP A 84 -4.09 -9.55 15.42
C ASP A 84 -5.61 -9.73 15.58
N GLN A 85 -6.05 -10.15 16.76
CA GLN A 85 -7.47 -10.34 17.10
C GLN A 85 -8.21 -11.30 16.13
N GLN A 86 -7.49 -12.25 15.53
CA GLN A 86 -8.04 -13.24 14.59
C GLN A 86 -8.68 -12.60 13.35
N LYS A 87 -8.35 -11.34 13.03
CA LYS A 87 -8.81 -10.70 11.80
C LYS A 87 -8.12 -11.32 10.61
N THR A 88 -8.83 -11.46 9.51
CA THR A 88 -8.29 -11.99 8.26
C THR A 88 -8.35 -10.91 7.20
N SER A 89 -7.42 -10.94 6.24
CA SER A 89 -7.47 -10.06 5.08
C SER A 89 -6.72 -10.68 3.91
N ILE A 90 -6.93 -10.10 2.74
CA ILE A 90 -6.24 -10.48 1.50
C ILE A 90 -5.44 -9.28 1.04
N GLU A 91 -4.15 -9.48 0.74
CA GLU A 91 -3.32 -8.44 0.12
C GLU A 91 -3.52 -8.37 -1.39
N LYS A 92 -3.70 -9.55 -2.01
CA LYS A 92 -4.02 -9.78 -3.41
C LYS A 92 -4.39 -11.26 -3.60
N ALA A 93 -5.22 -11.57 -4.58
CA ALA A 93 -5.50 -12.94 -4.99
C ALA A 93 -6.06 -12.96 -6.40
N TYR A 94 -5.23 -13.26 -7.39
CA TYR A 94 -5.64 -13.22 -8.79
C TYR A 94 -4.89 -14.25 -9.64
N VAL A 95 -5.50 -14.57 -10.78
CA VAL A 95 -4.86 -15.29 -11.88
C VAL A 95 -4.55 -14.31 -13.00
N GLY A 96 -3.52 -14.58 -13.78
CA GLY A 96 -3.17 -13.79 -14.94
C GLY A 96 -2.71 -14.64 -16.11
N TYR A 97 -2.69 -14.02 -17.28
CA TYR A 97 -2.27 -14.63 -18.54
C TYR A 97 -1.46 -13.61 -19.35
N ASN A 98 -0.26 -14.01 -19.79
CA ASN A 98 0.55 -13.20 -20.70
C ASN A 98 0.01 -13.40 -22.13
N LEU A 99 -0.54 -12.35 -22.71
CA LEU A 99 -1.03 -12.37 -24.09
C LEU A 99 0.14 -12.38 -25.09
N ASP A 100 1.21 -11.69 -24.73
CA ASP A 100 2.49 -11.65 -25.41
C ASP A 100 3.60 -11.19 -24.45
N ALA A 101 4.78 -10.87 -24.97
CA ALA A 101 5.94 -10.47 -24.17
C ALA A 101 5.74 -9.17 -23.34
N ASN A 102 4.81 -8.30 -23.75
CA ASN A 102 4.59 -6.99 -23.15
C ASN A 102 3.18 -6.83 -22.55
N ASN A 103 2.22 -7.67 -22.92
CA ASN A 103 0.83 -7.56 -22.51
C ASN A 103 0.39 -8.71 -21.59
N SER A 104 -0.30 -8.37 -20.50
CA SER A 104 -0.98 -9.36 -19.66
C SER A 104 -2.37 -8.91 -19.21
N ILE A 105 -3.20 -9.89 -18.85
CA ILE A 105 -4.48 -9.67 -18.18
C ILE A 105 -4.42 -10.34 -16.80
N GLU A 106 -5.00 -9.71 -15.79
CA GLU A 106 -5.14 -10.24 -14.43
C GLU A 106 -6.60 -10.15 -13.99
N ALA A 107 -7.14 -11.21 -13.40
CA ALA A 107 -8.52 -11.26 -12.92
C ALA A 107 -8.62 -11.90 -11.52
N GLY A 108 -9.45 -11.31 -10.66
CA GLY A 108 -9.62 -11.72 -9.27
C GLY A 108 -9.61 -10.52 -8.34
N LEU A 109 -9.01 -10.66 -7.15
CA LEU A 109 -8.75 -9.57 -6.23
C LEU A 109 -7.41 -8.91 -6.59
N VAL A 110 -7.49 -8.02 -7.57
CA VAL A 110 -6.37 -7.34 -8.22
C VAL A 110 -6.17 -5.94 -7.64
N TYR A 111 -4.95 -5.41 -7.70
CA TYR A 111 -4.68 -4.05 -7.28
C TYR A 111 -5.28 -3.01 -8.22
N LYS A 112 -5.78 -1.92 -7.64
CA LYS A 112 -6.22 -0.72 -8.36
C LYS A 112 -4.99 0.13 -8.73
N PRO A 113 -4.61 0.25 -10.02
CA PRO A 113 -3.44 1.01 -10.41
C PRO A 113 -3.68 2.50 -10.21
N PHE A 114 -2.80 3.16 -9.46
CA PHE A 114 -2.86 4.60 -9.21
C PHE A 114 -1.51 5.11 -8.68
N THR A 115 -1.05 6.25 -9.20
CA THR A 115 0.20 6.95 -8.82
C THR A 115 1.39 6.03 -8.49
N ILE A 116 2.01 6.16 -7.31
CA ILE A 116 3.13 5.30 -6.88
C ILE A 116 2.53 3.96 -6.48
N TYR A 117 2.78 2.94 -7.32
CA TYR A 117 2.04 1.69 -7.30
C TYR A 117 2.95 0.48 -6.97
N PRO A 118 2.48 -0.50 -6.17
CA PRO A 118 1.27 -0.46 -5.35
C PRO A 118 1.51 0.15 -3.96
N TYR A 119 2.77 0.38 -3.56
CA TYR A 119 3.14 0.89 -2.24
C TYR A 119 3.66 2.32 -2.36
N PRO A 120 2.92 3.33 -1.88
CA PRO A 120 3.27 4.72 -2.11
C PRO A 120 4.29 5.27 -1.09
N GLN A 121 5.01 4.42 -0.34
CA GLN A 121 5.98 4.83 0.68
C GLN A 121 7.00 3.72 1.03
N ASN A 122 8.02 4.04 1.84
CA ASN A 122 9.04 3.10 2.31
C ASN A 122 8.77 2.56 3.73
N GLY A 123 8.23 3.39 4.61
CA GLY A 123 7.97 3.08 6.02
C GLY A 123 6.85 2.04 6.23
N TRP A 124 6.93 1.33 7.35
CA TRP A 124 5.96 0.31 7.74
C TRP A 124 4.60 0.94 8.10
N THR A 125 4.63 2.13 8.71
CA THR A 125 3.44 2.82 9.21
C THR A 125 2.45 3.25 8.13
N TYR A 126 2.88 3.24 6.86
CA TYR A 126 2.22 3.94 5.74
C TYR A 126 2.13 5.46 5.97
N HIS A 127 1.85 6.20 4.91
CA HIS A 127 1.57 7.65 4.95
C HIS A 127 0.17 7.99 4.38
N ILE A 128 -0.26 9.26 4.41
CA ILE A 128 -1.66 9.67 4.15
C ILE A 128 -2.29 9.01 2.89
N PRO A 129 -1.64 8.96 1.71
CA PRO A 129 -2.21 8.29 0.53
C PRO A 129 -2.78 6.88 0.77
N PHE A 130 -2.13 6.05 1.59
CA PHE A 130 -2.64 4.72 1.93
C PHE A 130 -3.95 4.80 2.72
N PHE A 131 -4.01 5.70 3.72
CA PHE A 131 -5.20 5.87 4.55
C PHE A 131 -6.38 6.49 3.78
N LEU A 132 -6.14 7.06 2.61
CA LEU A 132 -7.20 7.55 1.72
C LEU A 132 -7.51 6.56 0.57
N GLY A 133 -6.95 5.34 0.62
CA GLY A 133 -7.24 4.26 -0.32
C GLY A 133 -6.38 4.24 -1.59
N TYR A 134 -5.33 5.05 -1.68
CA TYR A 134 -4.43 5.16 -2.84
C TYR A 134 -3.17 4.28 -2.76
N GLY A 135 -3.11 3.35 -1.81
CA GLY A 135 -1.98 2.42 -1.66
C GLY A 135 -2.46 1.03 -1.24
N ASN A 136 -1.80 -0.01 -1.77
CA ASN A 136 -2.05 -1.42 -1.44
C ASN A 136 -3.54 -1.80 -1.43
N ASN A 137 -4.32 -1.25 -2.37
CA ASN A 137 -5.77 -1.34 -2.39
C ASN A 137 -6.23 -2.23 -3.56
N ILE A 138 -6.90 -3.33 -3.22
CA ILE A 138 -7.42 -4.31 -4.19
C ILE A 138 -8.93 -4.24 -4.29
N ALA A 139 -9.46 -4.73 -5.39
CA ALA A 139 -10.89 -4.96 -5.58
C ALA A 139 -11.09 -6.17 -6.49
N PRO A 140 -12.24 -6.86 -6.38
CA PRO A 140 -12.65 -7.81 -7.41
C PRO A 140 -12.73 -7.10 -8.76
N GLY A 141 -12.02 -7.60 -9.76
CA GLY A 141 -11.98 -6.94 -11.06
C GLY A 141 -11.00 -7.58 -12.03
N ILE A 142 -10.73 -6.82 -13.09
CA ILE A 142 -9.83 -7.20 -14.17
C ILE A 142 -8.87 -6.05 -14.45
N ASN A 143 -7.58 -6.36 -14.61
CA ASN A 143 -6.57 -5.44 -15.09
C ASN A 143 -6.05 -5.91 -16.45
N TRP A 144 -5.85 -4.97 -17.37
CA TRP A 144 -4.93 -5.12 -18.48
C TRP A 144 -3.64 -4.35 -18.15
N ASN A 145 -2.50 -4.97 -18.45
CA ASN A 145 -1.18 -4.43 -18.21
C ASN A 145 -0.38 -4.45 -19.52
N TYR A 146 0.30 -3.34 -19.83
CA TYR A 146 1.33 -3.27 -20.85
C TYR A 146 2.62 -2.72 -20.25
N HIS A 147 3.75 -3.34 -20.57
CA HIS A 147 5.06 -2.88 -20.13
C HIS A 147 6.14 -3.20 -21.17
N ASP A 148 6.97 -2.22 -21.51
CA ASP A 148 8.17 -2.42 -22.33
C ASP A 148 9.39 -1.70 -21.73
N LYS A 149 10.42 -1.32 -22.49
CA LYS A 149 11.55 -0.54 -21.95
C LYS A 149 11.14 0.86 -21.48
N ASP A 150 10.16 1.47 -22.14
CA ASP A 150 9.89 2.90 -22.13
C ASP A 150 8.55 3.25 -21.45
N TRP A 151 7.62 2.31 -21.38
CA TRP A 151 6.25 2.53 -20.94
C TRP A 151 5.79 1.46 -19.94
N ASP A 152 4.95 1.88 -19.01
CA ASP A 152 4.14 1.02 -18.14
C ASP A 152 2.70 1.58 -18.14
N LEU A 153 1.77 0.83 -18.70
CA LEU A 153 0.36 1.20 -18.83
C LEU A 153 -0.49 0.17 -18.09
N LYS A 154 -1.47 0.64 -17.32
CA LYS A 154 -2.42 -0.22 -16.62
C LYS A 154 -3.82 0.35 -16.78
N LEU A 155 -4.76 -0.51 -17.15
CA LEU A 155 -6.19 -0.21 -17.18
C LEU A 155 -6.91 -1.25 -16.34
N GLY A 156 -7.74 -0.81 -15.40
CA GLY A 156 -8.47 -1.69 -14.50
C GLY A 156 -9.96 -1.36 -14.45
N TYR A 157 -10.79 -2.39 -14.31
CA TYR A 157 -12.23 -2.28 -14.06
C TYR A 157 -12.64 -3.11 -12.86
N TYR A 158 -13.41 -2.49 -11.95
CA TYR A 158 -13.83 -3.07 -10.68
C TYR A 158 -15.33 -2.83 -10.48
N PRO A 159 -16.20 -3.85 -10.68
CA PRO A 159 -17.64 -3.68 -10.54
C PRO A 159 -18.06 -3.30 -9.11
N GLN A 160 -17.31 -3.74 -8.10
CA GLN A 160 -17.56 -3.46 -6.68
C GLN A 160 -16.22 -3.33 -5.94
N MET A 161 -16.27 -2.75 -4.74
CA MET A 161 -15.10 -2.71 -3.85
C MET A 161 -14.95 -4.04 -3.09
N LEU A 162 -13.76 -4.27 -2.54
CA LEU A 162 -13.52 -5.46 -1.73
C LEU A 162 -14.40 -5.44 -0.46
N GLU A 163 -15.01 -6.58 -0.16
CA GLU A 163 -15.76 -6.83 1.07
C GLU A 163 -15.02 -6.33 2.32
N THR A 164 -15.75 -5.67 3.21
CA THR A 164 -15.15 -4.97 4.36
C THR A 164 -14.42 -5.91 5.32
N ASN A 165 -14.87 -7.16 5.44
CA ASN A 165 -14.27 -8.20 6.29
C ASN A 165 -13.02 -8.87 5.70
N LEU A 166 -12.69 -8.64 4.42
CA LEU A 166 -11.49 -9.17 3.76
C LEU A 166 -10.42 -8.09 3.53
N ARG A 167 -10.74 -6.84 3.83
CA ARG A 167 -9.99 -5.66 3.42
C ARG A 167 -8.69 -5.48 4.21
N TYR A 168 -7.60 -5.12 3.52
CA TYR A 168 -6.35 -4.67 4.16
C TYR A 168 -6.20 -3.15 4.11
N SER A 169 -6.45 -2.55 2.95
CA SER A 169 -6.31 -1.11 2.71
C SER A 169 -7.67 -0.39 2.75
N PRO A 170 -7.75 0.84 3.29
CA PRO A 170 -9.02 1.55 3.40
C PRO A 170 -9.75 1.80 2.09
N GLU A 171 -11.08 1.83 2.17
CA GLU A 171 -11.96 2.18 1.05
C GLU A 171 -13.33 2.66 1.57
N SER A 172 -14.07 3.44 0.78
CA SER A 172 -15.45 3.84 1.12
C SER A 172 -16.35 2.61 1.22
N ALA A 173 -17.26 2.61 2.19
CA ALA A 173 -18.31 1.59 2.32
C ALA A 173 -19.50 2.18 3.09
N THR A 174 -20.63 1.49 2.99
CA THR A 174 -21.84 1.82 3.71
C THR A 174 -21.62 1.68 5.23
N TYR A 175 -22.40 2.41 6.04
CA TYR A 175 -22.35 2.24 7.48
C TYR A 175 -22.78 0.81 7.89
N ASP A 176 -23.75 0.24 7.19
CA ASP A 176 -24.29 -1.09 7.51
C ASP A 176 -23.21 -2.17 7.34
N ASP A 177 -22.40 -2.09 6.27
CA ASP A 177 -21.26 -3.00 6.05
C ASP A 177 -20.11 -2.79 7.04
N LEU A 178 -20.07 -1.62 7.69
CA LEU A 178 -19.07 -1.23 8.68
C LEU A 178 -19.59 -1.29 10.12
N ALA A 179 -20.83 -1.74 10.35
CA ALA A 179 -21.52 -1.58 11.63
C ALA A 179 -20.77 -2.21 12.82
N GLY A 180 -20.00 -3.29 12.58
CA GLY A 180 -19.16 -3.91 13.61
C GLY A 180 -17.98 -3.05 14.10
N ASN A 181 -17.69 -1.94 13.43
CA ASN A 181 -16.52 -1.10 13.68
C ASN A 181 -16.75 0.41 13.40
N ALA A 182 -17.99 0.81 13.12
CA ALA A 182 -18.41 2.19 12.91
C ALA A 182 -19.20 2.72 14.12
N PHE A 183 -19.15 4.03 14.34
CA PHE A 183 -19.87 4.69 15.42
C PHE A 183 -21.33 4.98 15.02
N PRO A 184 -22.30 4.90 15.95
CA PRO A 184 -23.71 5.19 15.64
C PRO A 184 -23.96 6.57 15.01
N SER A 185 -23.10 7.56 15.31
CA SER A 185 -23.14 8.89 14.68
C SER A 185 -22.87 8.89 13.17
N GLN A 186 -22.36 7.78 12.63
CA GLN A 186 -22.02 7.61 11.22
C GLN A 186 -23.14 6.92 10.42
N LYS A 187 -24.27 6.57 11.06
CA LYS A 187 -25.36 5.78 10.46
C LYS A 187 -25.97 6.37 9.19
N ALA A 188 -25.90 7.69 9.03
CA ALA A 188 -26.47 8.37 7.87
C ALA A 188 -25.59 8.29 6.60
N TYR A 189 -24.36 7.76 6.70
CA TYR A 189 -23.42 7.67 5.58
C TYR A 189 -23.47 6.25 5.00
N GLN A 190 -24.19 6.10 3.90
CA GLN A 190 -24.46 4.80 3.28
C GLN A 190 -23.95 4.78 1.83
N ASN A 191 -22.73 5.26 1.60
CA ASN A 191 -22.17 5.38 0.25
C ASN A 191 -21.09 4.34 -0.01
N GLU A 192 -21.14 3.72 -1.18
CA GLU A 192 -20.08 2.83 -1.66
C GLU A 192 -19.76 3.05 -3.14
N LYS A 193 -18.52 2.71 -3.53
CA LYS A 193 -18.09 2.81 -4.92
C LYS A 193 -18.47 1.56 -5.71
N ARG A 194 -19.04 1.77 -6.89
CA ARG A 194 -19.36 0.72 -7.87
C ARG A 194 -18.80 1.09 -9.24
N ASN A 195 -18.54 0.07 -10.06
CA ASN A 195 -18.14 0.21 -11.46
C ASN A 195 -16.96 1.19 -11.64
N GLN A 196 -15.91 1.00 -10.84
CA GLN A 196 -14.73 1.85 -10.86
C GLN A 196 -13.82 1.48 -12.03
N VAL A 197 -13.35 2.49 -12.76
CA VAL A 197 -12.31 2.37 -13.79
C VAL A 197 -11.06 3.12 -13.31
N ASN A 198 -9.90 2.46 -13.39
CA ASN A 198 -8.60 3.07 -13.13
C ASN A 198 -7.71 3.03 -14.35
N THR A 199 -6.94 4.09 -14.57
CA THR A 199 -5.87 4.13 -15.57
C THR A 199 -4.59 4.65 -14.92
N ARG A 200 -3.46 4.05 -15.26
CA ARG A 200 -2.11 4.53 -14.92
C ARG A 200 -1.23 4.46 -16.16
N ILE A 201 -0.61 5.57 -16.52
CA ILE A 201 0.27 5.71 -17.68
C ILE A 201 1.60 6.26 -17.18
N VAL A 202 2.68 5.53 -17.45
CA VAL A 202 4.03 5.91 -17.00
C VAL A 202 5.01 5.87 -18.16
N ARG A 203 5.76 6.96 -18.31
CA ARG A 203 6.96 7.04 -19.13
C ARG A 203 8.18 6.76 -18.27
N LYS A 204 9.00 5.81 -18.70
CA LYS A 204 10.28 5.45 -18.09
C LYS A 204 11.42 6.01 -18.93
N LEU A 205 12.42 6.57 -18.28
CA LEU A 205 13.60 7.15 -18.90
C LEU A 205 14.84 6.62 -18.19
N GLU A 206 15.76 6.06 -18.97
CA GLU A 206 17.08 5.67 -18.48
C GLU A 206 18.08 6.67 -19.03
N THR A 207 18.70 7.45 -18.13
CA THR A 207 19.66 8.50 -18.47
C THR A 207 20.96 8.29 -17.68
N ASP A 208 21.97 9.10 -17.94
CA ASP A 208 23.21 9.11 -17.13
C ASP A 208 22.95 9.46 -15.66
N PHE A 209 21.83 10.12 -15.36
CA PHE A 209 21.36 10.42 -14.01
C PHE A 209 20.56 9.26 -13.37
N GLY A 210 20.42 8.13 -14.05
CA GLY A 210 19.76 6.92 -13.56
C GLY A 210 18.36 6.71 -14.16
N LYS A 211 17.52 5.95 -13.45
CA LYS A 211 16.19 5.54 -13.91
C LYS A 211 15.12 6.46 -13.36
N GLN A 212 14.39 7.12 -14.24
CA GLN A 212 13.33 8.06 -13.91
C GLN A 212 12.00 7.55 -14.45
N GLU A 213 10.94 7.74 -13.68
CA GLU A 213 9.57 7.48 -14.09
C GLU A 213 8.73 8.74 -13.88
N PHE A 214 7.88 9.04 -14.85
CA PHE A 214 6.88 10.10 -14.78
C PHE A 214 5.54 9.49 -15.15
N GLY A 215 4.52 9.71 -14.34
CA GLY A 215 3.24 9.11 -14.62
C GLY A 215 2.04 9.92 -14.22
N VAL A 216 0.95 9.66 -14.94
CA VAL A 216 -0.39 10.19 -14.68
C VAL A 216 -1.32 9.02 -14.34
N SER A 217 -2.29 9.28 -13.48
CA SER A 217 -3.32 8.31 -13.12
C SER A 217 -4.68 8.96 -13.01
N GLY A 218 -5.72 8.18 -13.30
CA GLY A 218 -7.11 8.59 -13.18
C GLY A 218 -7.94 7.44 -12.63
N ALA A 219 -8.92 7.76 -11.80
CA ALA A 219 -9.93 6.84 -11.30
C ALA A 219 -11.29 7.52 -11.38
N ILE A 220 -12.31 6.80 -11.84
CA ILE A 220 -13.71 7.24 -11.84
C ILE A 220 -14.58 6.10 -11.35
N ALA A 221 -15.63 6.39 -10.59
CA ALA A 221 -16.60 5.38 -10.13
C ALA A 221 -17.98 6.00 -9.92
N GLN A 222 -19.00 5.15 -9.93
CA GLN A 222 -20.30 5.50 -9.34
C GLN A 222 -20.16 5.46 -7.82
N LEU A 223 -20.87 6.36 -7.13
CA LEU A 223 -20.93 6.40 -5.67
C LEU A 223 -22.38 6.18 -5.24
N HIS A 224 -22.77 4.92 -5.12
CA HIS A 224 -24.15 4.52 -4.83
C HIS A 224 -24.50 4.80 -3.37
N ASN A 225 -25.70 5.34 -3.11
CA ASN A 225 -26.21 5.59 -1.76
C ASN A 225 -27.42 4.70 -1.43
N ASP A 226 -27.31 3.83 -0.43
CA ASP A 226 -28.36 2.85 -0.12
C ASP A 226 -29.64 3.45 0.49
N ILE A 227 -29.60 4.69 0.99
CA ILE A 227 -30.80 5.35 1.54
C ILE A 227 -31.59 6.05 0.43
N THR A 228 -30.89 6.77 -0.46
CA THR A 228 -31.55 7.56 -1.51
C THR A 228 -31.74 6.78 -2.81
N ASP A 229 -31.09 5.62 -2.95
CA ASP A 229 -31.02 4.79 -4.16
C ASP A 229 -30.53 5.58 -5.39
N LYS A 230 -29.63 6.55 -5.15
CA LYS A 230 -29.07 7.41 -6.19
C LYS A 230 -27.58 7.23 -6.31
N ASP A 231 -27.10 7.28 -7.55
CA ASP A 231 -25.67 7.26 -7.84
C ASP A 231 -25.10 8.69 -7.86
N GLY A 232 -24.19 8.94 -6.93
CA GLY A 232 -23.22 10.00 -6.98
C GLY A 232 -22.02 9.67 -7.87
N LYS A 233 -20.98 10.49 -7.77
CA LYS A 233 -19.76 10.34 -8.56
C LYS A 233 -18.53 10.36 -7.67
N TYR A 234 -17.57 9.51 -7.98
CA TYR A 234 -16.22 9.61 -7.46
C TYR A 234 -15.25 9.82 -8.63
N TYR A 235 -14.27 10.69 -8.44
CA TYR A 235 -13.07 10.67 -9.26
C TYR A 235 -11.82 11.00 -8.45
N ALA A 236 -10.68 10.57 -9.00
CA ALA A 236 -9.37 11.03 -8.59
C ALA A 236 -8.45 11.16 -9.80
N VAL A 237 -7.57 12.15 -9.76
CA VAL A 237 -6.50 12.34 -10.73
C VAL A 237 -5.18 12.48 -9.99
N GLY A 238 -4.11 11.95 -10.56
CA GLY A 238 -2.81 12.01 -9.91
C GLY A 238 -1.65 12.13 -10.87
N LEU A 239 -0.60 12.82 -10.43
CA LEU A 239 0.71 12.86 -11.04
C LEU A 239 1.72 12.26 -10.08
N HIS A 240 2.72 11.57 -10.60
CA HIS A 240 3.82 11.07 -9.78
C HIS A 240 5.13 11.01 -10.55
N THR A 241 6.22 10.98 -9.78
CA THR A 241 7.55 10.62 -10.29
C THR A 241 8.22 9.61 -9.38
N GLU A 242 9.08 8.78 -9.95
CA GLU A 242 9.98 7.89 -9.23
C GLU A 242 11.38 7.96 -9.84
N ASN A 243 12.34 8.43 -9.05
CA ASN A 243 13.65 8.84 -9.53
C ASN A 243 14.72 8.05 -8.77
N ASN A 244 15.46 7.20 -9.47
CA ASN A 244 16.52 6.37 -8.91
C ASN A 244 17.88 6.84 -9.41
N TYR A 245 18.71 7.35 -8.48
CA TYR A 245 20.08 7.78 -8.77
C TYR A 245 21.06 7.12 -7.79
N LYS A 246 21.87 6.18 -8.31
CA LYS A 246 22.83 5.40 -7.52
C LYS A 246 22.13 4.72 -6.33
N ARG A 247 22.34 5.24 -5.12
CA ARG A 247 21.78 4.72 -3.86
C ARG A 247 20.53 5.46 -3.41
N PHE A 248 20.19 6.56 -4.08
CA PHE A 248 19.04 7.39 -3.76
C PHE A 248 17.82 6.97 -4.58
N ASN A 249 16.65 6.98 -3.93
CA ASN A 249 15.35 6.86 -4.54
C ASN A 249 14.50 8.04 -4.04
N LEU A 250 13.92 8.81 -4.97
CA LEU A 250 13.04 9.92 -4.69
C LEU A 250 11.71 9.69 -5.39
N GLN A 251 10.65 9.52 -4.61
CA GLN A 251 9.28 9.41 -5.11
C GLN A 251 8.51 10.68 -4.74
N SER A 252 7.67 11.16 -5.64
CA SER A 252 6.76 12.27 -5.35
C SER A 252 5.41 12.02 -5.99
N SER A 253 4.34 12.47 -5.36
CA SER A 253 3.01 12.41 -5.97
C SER A 253 2.13 13.58 -5.55
N VAL A 254 1.20 13.95 -6.43
CA VAL A 254 0.07 14.83 -6.12
C VAL A 254 -1.18 14.13 -6.59
N ILE A 255 -2.18 14.03 -5.72
CA ILE A 255 -3.46 13.36 -5.97
C ILE A 255 -4.58 14.34 -5.61
N HIS A 256 -5.45 14.65 -6.55
CA HIS A 256 -6.71 15.34 -6.25
C HIS A 256 -7.86 14.36 -6.35
N TYR A 257 -8.82 14.43 -5.43
CA TYR A 257 -9.96 13.54 -5.41
C TYR A 257 -11.25 14.24 -4.97
N GLN A 258 -12.38 13.69 -5.40
CA GLN A 258 -13.70 14.15 -5.00
C GLN A 258 -14.69 12.99 -4.90
N TYR A 259 -15.46 12.96 -3.82
CA TYR A 259 -16.63 12.13 -3.58
C TYR A 259 -17.88 13.03 -3.58
N ASP A 260 -18.65 13.05 -4.67
CA ASP A 260 -19.93 13.74 -4.79
C ASP A 260 -21.07 12.73 -4.55
N ALA A 261 -21.34 12.44 -3.28
CA ALA A 261 -22.39 11.51 -2.84
C ALA A 261 -23.79 12.14 -2.96
N LYS A 262 -24.79 11.32 -3.31
CA LYS A 262 -26.21 11.72 -3.25
C LYS A 262 -26.82 11.35 -1.90
N ASN A 263 -26.28 11.94 -0.85
CA ASN A 263 -26.74 11.73 0.52
C ASN A 263 -28.19 12.22 0.74
N PRO A 264 -28.89 11.67 1.75
CA PRO A 264 -30.16 12.24 2.22
C PRO A 264 -30.00 13.69 2.70
N ASP A 265 -31.11 14.44 2.67
CA ASP A 265 -31.14 15.82 3.18
C ASP A 265 -30.69 15.88 4.66
N GLY A 266 -29.86 16.87 4.99
CA GLY A 266 -29.33 17.06 6.34
C GLY A 266 -28.07 16.25 6.68
N VAL A 267 -27.63 15.34 5.80
CA VAL A 267 -26.35 14.64 5.93
C VAL A 267 -25.24 15.51 5.34
N ASN A 268 -24.15 15.69 6.10
CA ASN A 268 -23.02 16.50 5.66
C ASN A 268 -22.32 15.84 4.47
N SER A 269 -22.31 16.49 3.32
CA SER A 269 -21.68 15.98 2.09
C SER A 269 -20.19 16.33 1.97
N ASP A 270 -19.64 17.12 2.89
CA ASP A 270 -18.20 17.43 2.97
C ASP A 270 -17.37 16.28 3.60
N MET A 271 -18.03 15.18 4.04
CA MET A 271 -17.36 14.01 4.60
C MET A 271 -17.76 12.69 3.92
N THR A 272 -16.78 11.80 3.76
CA THR A 272 -16.95 10.43 3.27
C THR A 272 -16.57 9.42 4.35
N LEU A 273 -17.41 8.42 4.58
CA LEU A 273 -17.13 7.32 5.50
C LEU A 273 -16.17 6.31 4.84
N MET A 274 -15.09 5.98 5.55
CA MET A 274 -14.08 5.02 5.12
C MET A 274 -14.01 3.84 6.08
N GLY A 275 -13.94 2.64 5.52
CA GLY A 275 -13.69 1.39 6.23
C GLY A 275 -12.27 0.89 6.01
N ALA A 276 -11.59 0.51 7.09
CA ALA A 276 -10.26 -0.11 7.06
C ALA A 276 -10.34 -1.65 7.14
N ASN A 277 -9.34 -2.30 7.76
CA ASN A 277 -9.21 -3.76 7.87
C ASN A 277 -9.87 -4.38 9.12
N GLY A 278 -10.83 -3.67 9.72
CA GLY A 278 -11.52 -4.13 10.93
C GLY A 278 -10.72 -4.09 12.24
N LEU A 279 -9.45 -3.67 12.23
CA LEU A 279 -8.64 -3.42 13.44
C LEU A 279 -8.68 -1.95 13.88
N THR A 280 -8.92 -1.04 12.95
CA THR A 280 -9.10 0.39 13.22
C THR A 280 -10.55 0.78 12.95
N PRO A 281 -11.20 1.57 13.83
CA PRO A 281 -12.57 2.03 13.62
C PRO A 281 -12.77 2.67 12.25
N ALA A 282 -13.99 2.60 11.72
CA ALA A 282 -14.38 3.41 10.57
C ALA A 282 -14.19 4.90 10.90
N TYR A 283 -13.80 5.68 9.91
CA TYR A 283 -13.49 7.10 10.10
C TYR A 283 -13.97 7.92 8.91
N PHE A 284 -14.08 9.22 9.13
CA PHE A 284 -14.36 10.16 8.06
C PHE A 284 -13.07 10.69 7.45
N ILE A 285 -13.13 10.95 6.16
CA ILE A 285 -12.22 11.83 5.42
C ILE A 285 -13.02 12.98 4.83
N ALA A 286 -12.36 14.09 4.49
CA ALA A 286 -12.97 15.11 3.66
C ALA A 286 -13.37 14.51 2.31
N SER A 287 -14.56 14.86 1.82
CA SER A 287 -15.08 14.38 0.53
C SER A 287 -14.27 14.89 -0.66
N GLU A 288 -13.56 16.01 -0.52
CA GLU A 288 -12.71 16.57 -1.57
C GLU A 288 -11.41 17.11 -0.97
N GLY A 289 -10.29 16.83 -1.62
CA GLY A 289 -8.98 17.27 -1.16
C GLY A 289 -7.86 16.96 -2.14
N THR A 290 -6.70 17.55 -1.85
CA THR A 290 -5.46 17.34 -2.59
C THR A 290 -4.39 16.80 -1.65
N ILE A 291 -3.81 15.66 -2.00
CA ILE A 291 -2.74 15.01 -1.27
C ILE A 291 -1.44 15.27 -2.02
N ALA A 292 -0.41 15.78 -1.34
CA ALA A 292 0.96 15.80 -1.83
C ALA A 292 1.80 14.81 -1.01
N SER A 293 2.71 14.08 -1.67
CA SER A 293 3.70 13.25 -0.98
C SER A 293 5.10 13.39 -1.59
N LEU A 294 6.10 13.25 -0.72
CA LEU A 294 7.53 13.26 -1.06
C LEU A 294 8.26 12.24 -0.20
N ASN A 295 8.86 11.25 -0.84
CA ASN A 295 9.55 10.15 -0.19
C ASN A 295 10.99 10.10 -0.67
N LEU A 296 11.94 10.28 0.25
CA LEU A 296 13.37 10.17 -0.04
C LEU A 296 13.95 8.96 0.67
N ALA A 297 14.65 8.11 -0.05
CA ALA A 297 15.36 6.96 0.49
C ALA A 297 16.82 6.90 0.04
N TYR A 298 17.69 6.39 0.90
CA TYR A 298 19.08 6.07 0.63
C TYR A 298 19.39 4.64 1.08
N THR A 299 19.85 3.80 0.15
CA THR A 299 20.20 2.40 0.45
C THR A 299 21.71 2.25 0.63
N LEU A 300 22.13 1.93 1.84
CA LEU A 300 23.51 1.65 2.21
C LEU A 300 23.79 0.14 2.14
N PRO A 301 24.65 -0.33 1.22
CA PRO A 301 25.11 -1.72 1.23
C PRO A 301 25.97 -1.99 2.47
N VAL A 302 25.79 -3.18 3.06
CA VAL A 302 26.57 -3.64 4.22
C VAL A 302 27.39 -4.86 3.80
N THR A 303 28.70 -4.72 3.83
CA THR A 303 29.66 -5.80 3.64
C THR A 303 30.25 -6.10 5.02
N ASN A 304 30.17 -7.33 5.51
CA ASN A 304 30.75 -7.82 6.78
C ASN A 304 29.84 -7.80 8.03
N MET A 305 28.51 -7.86 7.88
CA MET A 305 27.58 -8.01 9.02
C MET A 305 26.61 -9.18 8.83
N GLY A 306 27.14 -10.41 8.73
CA GLY A 306 26.34 -11.64 8.66
C GLY A 306 25.29 -11.63 7.54
N LYS A 307 24.01 -11.79 7.92
CA LYS A 307 22.88 -11.81 6.98
C LYS A 307 22.41 -10.42 6.53
N LEU A 308 22.82 -9.34 7.21
CA LEU A 308 22.45 -7.98 6.83
C LEU A 308 23.15 -7.59 5.53
N LYS A 309 22.38 -7.33 4.48
CA LYS A 309 22.88 -6.98 3.14
C LYS A 309 22.85 -5.49 2.88
N SER A 310 21.87 -4.80 3.42
CA SER A 310 21.76 -3.35 3.29
C SER A 310 20.84 -2.76 4.33
N ILE A 311 20.99 -1.46 4.55
CA ILE A 311 20.08 -0.64 5.34
C ILE A 311 19.53 0.45 4.42
N LYS A 312 18.21 0.51 4.27
CA LYS A 312 17.54 1.62 3.58
C LYS A 312 17.09 2.63 4.62
N PHE A 313 17.66 3.82 4.58
CA PHE A 313 17.20 4.99 5.33
C PHE A 313 16.14 5.70 4.51
N TYR A 314 15.09 6.23 5.13
CA TYR A 314 14.06 6.96 4.41
C TYR A 314 13.40 8.05 5.26
N ASN A 315 12.81 9.00 4.55
CA ASN A 315 11.86 9.97 5.06
C ASN A 315 10.69 10.06 4.08
N ASP A 316 9.49 9.67 4.53
CA ASP A 316 8.26 9.72 3.76
C ASP A 316 7.35 10.80 4.34
N TYR A 317 7.09 11.87 3.58
CA TYR A 317 6.24 12.98 3.98
C TYR A 317 4.97 13.03 3.14
N SER A 318 3.85 13.36 3.77
CA SER A 318 2.57 13.59 3.10
C SER A 318 1.77 14.71 3.75
N TYR A 319 1.04 15.44 2.91
CA TYR A 319 0.20 16.58 3.28
C TYR A 319 -1.15 16.43 2.57
N LEU A 320 -2.25 16.63 3.29
CA LEU A 320 -3.61 16.66 2.76
C LEU A 320 -4.20 18.05 2.99
N ASP A 321 -4.33 18.76 1.89
CA ASP A 321 -5.14 19.95 1.72
C ASP A 321 -6.60 19.55 1.55
N LYS A 322 -7.51 20.13 2.31
CA LYS A 322 -8.94 19.80 2.25
C LYS A 322 -9.65 20.92 1.51
N LYS A 323 -10.66 20.61 0.72
CA LYS A 323 -11.43 21.64 -0.01
C LYS A 323 -12.07 22.70 0.89
N ARG A 324 -12.33 22.35 2.15
CA ARG A 324 -12.88 23.22 3.19
C ARG A 324 -11.77 24.10 3.77
N ASP A 325 -11.75 25.38 3.41
CA ASP A 325 -10.76 26.36 3.90
C ASP A 325 -10.84 26.61 5.41
N ASP A 326 -11.95 26.26 6.06
CA ASP A 326 -12.14 26.33 7.52
C ASP A 326 -11.69 25.06 8.26
N TRP A 327 -11.18 24.05 7.55
CA TRP A 327 -10.67 22.81 8.14
C TRP A 327 -9.15 22.78 8.09
N SER A 328 -8.51 22.50 9.23
CA SER A 328 -7.03 22.44 9.28
C SER A 328 -6.49 21.26 8.47
N ASP A 329 -5.39 21.46 7.75
CA ASP A 329 -4.71 20.42 6.95
C ASP A 329 -4.22 19.24 7.77
N SER A 330 -4.03 18.09 7.11
CA SER A 330 -3.43 16.90 7.72
C SER A 330 -2.01 16.68 7.23
N GLN A 331 -1.13 16.27 8.13
CA GLN A 331 0.27 16.03 7.80
C GLN A 331 0.78 14.76 8.46
N MET A 332 1.66 14.06 7.76
CA MET A 332 2.36 12.93 8.33
C MET A 332 3.75 12.77 7.74
N ASN A 333 4.71 12.50 8.62
CA ASN A 333 6.09 12.25 8.28
C ASN A 333 6.57 10.99 8.97
N THR A 334 7.20 10.08 8.22
CA THR A 334 7.86 8.91 8.77
C THR A 334 9.33 8.92 8.39
N THR A 335 10.20 9.09 9.38
CA THR A 335 11.65 8.90 9.22
C THR A 335 12.03 7.54 9.78
N GLY A 336 12.75 6.72 9.02
CA GLY A 336 13.05 5.37 9.48
C GLY A 336 14.18 4.67 8.76
N MET A 337 14.34 3.41 9.16
CA MET A 337 15.36 2.50 8.66
C MET A 337 14.75 1.12 8.43
N MET A 338 15.00 0.56 7.24
CA MET A 338 14.66 -0.81 6.89
C MET A 338 15.96 -1.62 6.78
N PHE A 339 16.07 -2.65 7.60
CA PHE A 339 17.19 -3.59 7.61
C PHE A 339 16.85 -4.79 6.73
N ILE A 340 17.60 -4.98 5.65
CA ILE A 340 17.37 -6.03 4.66
C ILE A 340 18.32 -7.19 4.96
N ALA A 341 17.81 -8.23 5.63
CA ALA A 341 18.63 -9.28 6.22
C ALA A 341 17.98 -10.68 6.15
N SER A 342 17.69 -11.18 4.94
CA SER A 342 16.99 -12.47 4.73
C SER A 342 17.50 -13.60 5.65
N PRO A 343 16.62 -14.32 6.37
CA PRO A 343 15.16 -14.32 6.24
C PRO A 343 14.44 -13.20 7.02
N PHE A 344 15.17 -12.28 7.67
CA PHE A 344 14.57 -11.20 8.43
C PHE A 344 14.44 -9.91 7.63
N MET A 345 13.36 -9.19 7.85
CA MET A 345 13.18 -7.81 7.45
C MET A 345 12.71 -7.02 8.66
N VAL A 346 13.40 -5.92 8.98
CA VAL A 346 13.10 -5.12 10.17
C VAL A 346 12.89 -3.68 9.76
N TRP A 347 11.86 -3.04 10.31
CA TRP A 347 11.64 -1.60 10.22
C TRP A 347 11.77 -0.97 11.59
N ALA A 348 12.46 0.16 11.65
CA ALA A 348 12.45 1.08 12.78
C ALA A 348 11.96 2.44 12.26
N ASP A 349 10.71 2.78 12.59
CA ASP A 349 10.05 4.01 12.13
C ASP A 349 9.88 4.98 13.30
N TYR A 350 10.13 6.26 13.05
CA TYR A 350 9.62 7.37 13.83
C TYR A 350 8.61 8.14 12.97
N THR A 351 7.33 8.03 13.32
CA THR A 351 6.24 8.71 12.62
C THR A 351 5.70 9.82 13.49
N TRP A 352 5.63 11.04 12.97
CA TRP A 352 4.91 12.14 13.58
C TRP A 352 3.78 12.60 12.66
N GLY A 353 2.65 12.98 13.25
CA GLY A 353 1.47 13.40 12.50
C GLY A 353 0.76 14.56 13.18
N LYS A 354 0.19 15.44 12.35
CA LYS A 354 -0.73 16.50 12.76
C LYS A 354 -2.04 16.27 12.04
N ASN A 355 -3.17 16.28 12.77
CA ASN A 355 -4.49 16.01 12.20
C ASN A 355 -4.53 14.71 11.37
N SER A 356 -3.90 13.65 11.85
CA SER A 356 -3.86 12.35 11.17
C SER A 356 -4.50 11.29 12.07
N ASN A 357 -5.64 10.73 11.66
CA ASN A 357 -6.47 9.88 12.53
C ASN A 357 -5.71 8.70 13.14
N ILE A 358 -4.69 8.19 12.43
CA ILE A 358 -3.91 7.03 12.86
C ILE A 358 -2.82 7.36 13.89
N ILE A 359 -2.54 8.65 14.09
CA ILE A 359 -1.62 9.20 15.10
C ILE A 359 -2.46 10.02 16.10
N GLY A 360 -2.57 9.57 17.35
CA GLY A 360 -3.43 10.19 18.37
C GLY A 360 -4.73 9.44 18.66
N GLY A 361 -5.06 8.42 17.87
CA GLY A 361 -6.24 7.58 18.09
C GLY A 361 -7.54 8.39 18.18
N SER A 362 -8.40 8.06 19.15
CA SER A 362 -9.69 8.74 19.34
C SER A 362 -9.57 10.24 19.62
N THR A 363 -8.44 10.69 20.18
CA THR A 363 -8.20 12.11 20.47
C THR A 363 -7.85 12.94 19.22
N ASN A 364 -7.69 12.29 18.06
CA ASN A 364 -7.41 12.92 16.77
C ASN A 364 -8.34 12.41 15.66
N SER A 365 -9.54 11.91 16.01
CA SER A 365 -10.43 11.16 15.11
C SER A 365 -11.02 11.98 13.97
N THR A 366 -11.06 13.30 14.10
CA THR A 366 -11.50 14.25 13.05
C THR A 366 -10.33 14.83 12.25
N GLY A 367 -9.12 14.27 12.35
CA GLY A 367 -7.92 14.81 11.72
C GLY A 367 -8.04 14.92 10.20
N TYR A 368 -8.61 13.92 9.54
CA TYR A 368 -8.85 13.95 8.09
C TYR A 368 -10.12 14.73 7.68
N THR A 369 -10.82 15.37 8.63
CA THR A 369 -11.97 16.26 8.38
C THR A 369 -11.74 17.63 9.02
N SER A 370 -12.57 18.04 9.99
CA SER A 370 -12.60 19.38 10.57
C SER A 370 -11.46 19.68 11.55
N ALA A 371 -10.71 18.67 12.00
CA ALA A 371 -9.68 18.81 13.02
C ALA A 371 -10.19 19.52 14.30
N THR A 372 -11.28 19.03 14.89
CA THR A 372 -11.90 19.58 16.11
C THR A 372 -11.84 18.63 17.32
N SER A 373 -10.94 17.64 17.28
CA SER A 373 -10.73 16.68 18.37
C SER A 373 -9.76 17.25 19.43
N PRO A 374 -9.66 16.66 20.65
CA PRO A 374 -8.83 17.22 21.73
C PRO A 374 -7.34 17.44 21.40
N ASN A 375 -6.78 16.65 20.47
CA ASN A 375 -5.40 16.79 20.00
C ASN A 375 -5.29 17.26 18.54
N SER A 376 -6.35 17.84 18.00
CA SER A 376 -6.25 18.53 16.73
C SER A 376 -5.26 19.70 16.80
N ASP A 377 -4.62 19.95 15.67
CA ASP A 377 -3.51 20.89 15.45
C ASP A 377 -2.26 20.70 16.32
N LYS A 378 -2.18 19.59 17.05
CA LYS A 378 -0.98 19.17 17.77
C LYS A 378 -0.22 18.11 16.97
N TRP A 379 1.10 18.18 17.05
CA TRP A 379 1.96 17.09 16.59
C TRP A 379 1.99 16.02 17.66
N LEU A 380 1.72 14.79 17.24
CA LEU A 380 1.82 13.58 18.04
C LEU A 380 2.77 12.62 17.33
N TYR A 381 3.34 11.65 18.05
CA TYR A 381 4.31 10.73 17.47
C TYR A 381 4.18 9.28 17.94
N ARG A 382 4.60 8.38 17.05
CA ARG A 382 4.71 6.95 17.26
C ARG A 382 6.08 6.48 16.83
N ILE A 383 6.68 5.59 17.62
CA ILE A 383 7.83 4.79 17.18
C ILE A 383 7.34 3.38 16.92
N ASN A 384 7.65 2.81 15.76
CA ASN A 384 7.37 1.41 15.44
C ASN A 384 8.67 0.65 15.27
N PHE A 385 8.71 -0.55 15.85
CA PHE A 385 9.72 -1.55 15.55
C PHE A 385 9.00 -2.80 15.04
N ASN A 386 9.06 -3.03 13.73
CA ASN A 386 8.46 -4.19 13.07
C ASN A 386 9.56 -5.19 12.72
N ILE A 387 9.35 -6.46 13.04
CA ILE A 387 10.23 -7.55 12.62
C ILE A 387 9.41 -8.59 11.87
N GLY A 388 9.83 -8.91 10.66
CA GLY A 388 9.28 -9.96 9.82
C GLY A 388 10.28 -11.08 9.59
N PHE A 389 9.84 -12.32 9.72
CA PHE A 389 10.56 -13.52 9.28
C PHE A 389 9.87 -14.07 8.04
N THR A 390 10.58 -14.06 6.90
CA THR A 390 10.10 -14.61 5.63
C THR A 390 10.60 -16.03 5.42
N PHE A 391 9.74 -16.91 4.92
CA PHE A 391 10.07 -18.30 4.61
C PHE A 391 9.74 -18.68 3.17
#